data_AF-A0A964ISC7-F1
#
_entry.id   AF-A0A964ISC7-F1
#
_cell.length_a   1.000
_cell.length_b   1.000
_cell.length_c   1.000
_cell.angle_alpha   90.00
_cell.angle_beta   90.00
_cell.angle_gamma   90.00
#
_symmetry.space_group_name_H-M   'P 1'
#
loop_
_entity.id
_entity.type
_entity.pdbx_description
1 polymer ?
#
loop_
_entity_poly.entity_id
_entity_poly.type
_entity_poly.pdbx_seq_one_letter_code
_entity_poly.pdbx_strand_id
1 'polypeptide(L)'
;MRGEAFANHNWTVTNDLTLESSLNFEFSKITNNYPFSPTAKYKFLKPRADLRYDLTDADQVRLKAERTISQLQFFNFVPSFDVVDNEIDAGNPDLKPEKALTF
;
A
#
# COMPACT_ATOMS: atom_id res chain seq x y z
N MET A 1 13.56 -7.22 -6.02
CA MET A 1 13.42 -6.00 -6.86
C MET A 1 12.08 -5.34 -6.58
N ARG A 2 12.03 -4.02 -6.47
CA ARG A 2 10.80 -3.23 -6.29
C ARG A 2 10.79 -2.12 -7.33
N GLY A 3 9.63 -1.87 -7.92
CA GLY A 3 9.39 -0.76 -8.83
C GLY A 3 8.04 -0.13 -8.52
N GLU A 4 7.95 1.18 -8.73
CA GLU A 4 6.74 1.96 -8.50
C GLU A 4 6.48 2.91 -9.67
N ALA A 5 5.20 3.17 -9.92
CA ALA A 5 4.73 4.19 -10.84
C ALA A 5 3.60 4.95 -10.17
N PHE A 6 3.55 6.25 -10.37
CA PHE A 6 2.55 7.11 -9.75
C PHE A 6 1.99 8.10 -10.75
N ALA A 7 0.72 8.46 -10.55
CA ALA A 7 0.05 9.53 -11.26
C ALA A 7 -0.77 10.34 -10.27
N ASN A 8 -0.65 11.67 -10.34
CA ASN A 8 -1.40 12.61 -9.51
C ASN A 8 -2.19 13.54 -10.41
N HIS A 9 -3.38 13.90 -9.99
CA HIS A 9 -4.28 14.77 -10.72
C HIS A 9 -4.98 15.70 -9.73
N ASN A 10 -4.82 17.01 -9.96
CA ASN A 10 -5.43 18.07 -9.18
C ASN A 10 -6.31 18.90 -10.11
N TRP A 11 -7.57 19.05 -9.77
CA TRP A 11 -8.54 19.76 -10.59
C TRP A 11 -9.45 20.64 -9.75
N THR A 12 -9.40 21.94 -10.01
CA THR A 12 -10.39 22.91 -9.57
C THR A 12 -11.56 22.87 -10.55
N VAL A 13 -12.64 22.18 -10.17
CA VAL A 13 -13.82 21.97 -11.02
C VAL A 13 -14.61 23.28 -11.14
N THR A 14 -14.77 23.96 -10.00
CA THR A 14 -15.33 25.30 -9.86
C THR A 14 -14.55 26.06 -8.79
N ASN A 15 -14.85 27.34 -8.54
CA ASN A 15 -14.18 28.11 -7.49
C ASN A 15 -14.33 27.47 -6.09
N ASP A 16 -15.42 26.74 -5.86
CA ASP A 16 -15.78 26.19 -4.56
C ASP A 16 -15.58 24.67 -4.49
N LEU A 17 -15.17 24.02 -5.59
CA LEU A 17 -15.05 22.57 -5.69
C LEU A 17 -13.69 22.16 -6.23
N THR A 18 -12.93 21.43 -5.42
CA THR A 18 -11.63 20.89 -5.79
C THR A 18 -11.59 19.38 -5.62
N LEU A 19 -10.94 18.71 -6.57
CA LEU A 19 -10.70 17.29 -6.58
C LEU A 19 -9.20 17.03 -6.70
N GLU A 20 -8.64 16.35 -5.70
CA GLU A 20 -7.31 15.76 -5.75
C GLU A 20 -7.46 14.24 -5.85
N SER A 21 -6.71 13.64 -6.76
CA SER A 21 -6.70 12.20 -6.98
C SER A 21 -5.30 11.72 -7.25
N SER A 22 -4.97 10.54 -6.74
CA SER A 22 -3.70 9.89 -6.98
C SER A 22 -3.85 8.40 -7.19
N LEU A 23 -2.94 7.86 -7.99
CA LEU A 23 -2.88 6.45 -8.30
C LEU A 23 -1.44 5.99 -8.19
N ASN A 24 -1.16 5.14 -7.20
CA ASN A 24 0.14 4.52 -7.05
C ASN A 24 0.05 3.04 -7.44
N PHE A 25 0.93 2.61 -8.32
CA PHE A 25 1.12 1.22 -8.71
C PHE A 25 2.49 0.73 -8.24
N GLU A 26 2.50 -0.39 -7.52
CA GLU A 26 3.73 -0.99 -6.99
C GLU A 26 3.86 -2.43 -7.48
N PHE A 27 5.05 -2.77 -7.96
CA PHE A 27 5.46 -4.14 -8.26
C PHE A 27 6.64 -4.52 -7.38
N SER A 28 6.55 -5.67 -6.73
CA SER A 28 7.67 -6.21 -5.95
C SER A 28 7.86 -7.70 -6.22
N LYS A 29 9.13 -8.11 -6.21
CA LYS A 29 9.55 -9.50 -6.32
C LYS A 29 10.52 -9.79 -5.20
N ILE A 30 10.17 -10.80 -4.41
CA ILE A 30 10.93 -11.33 -3.31
C ILE A 30 11.56 -12.65 -3.76
N THR A 31 12.87 -12.75 -3.63
CA THR A 31 13.66 -13.95 -3.93
C THR A 31 14.53 -14.28 -2.74
N ASN A 32 14.80 -15.55 -2.52
CA ASN A 32 15.73 -16.01 -1.51
C ASN A 32 16.62 -17.11 -2.10
N ASN A 33 17.67 -17.48 -1.35
CA ASN A 33 18.66 -18.47 -1.79
C ASN A 33 18.35 -19.88 -1.28
N TYR A 34 17.15 -20.12 -0.73
CA TYR A 34 16.78 -21.44 -0.22
C TYR A 34 16.21 -22.31 -1.36
N PRO A 35 16.73 -23.54 -1.56
CA PRO A 35 16.39 -24.38 -2.72
C PRO A 35 14.90 -24.69 -2.91
N PHE A 36 14.12 -24.63 -1.83
CA PHE A 36 12.70 -25.00 -1.81
C PHE A 36 11.75 -23.82 -1.52
N SER A 37 12.27 -22.61 -1.36
CA SER A 37 11.41 -21.48 -1.02
C SER A 37 10.97 -20.72 -2.28
N PRO A 38 9.65 -20.52 -2.48
CA PRO A 38 9.12 -19.95 -3.71
C PRO A 38 9.46 -18.46 -3.83
N THR A 39 9.68 -18.00 -5.07
CA THR A 39 9.73 -16.57 -5.39
C THR A 39 8.34 -15.96 -5.27
N ALA A 40 8.17 -15.00 -4.36
CA ALA A 40 6.91 -14.26 -4.24
C ALA A 40 6.90 -13.00 -5.13
N LYS A 41 5.80 -12.77 -5.85
CA LYS A 41 5.60 -11.60 -6.70
C LYS A 41 4.31 -10.91 -6.29
N TYR A 42 4.38 -9.60 -6.11
CA TYR A 42 3.24 -8.80 -5.71
C TYR A 42 3.02 -7.60 -6.64
N LYS A 43 1.74 -7.26 -6.81
CA LYS A 43 1.26 -6.11 -7.60
C LYS A 43 0.16 -5.42 -6.83
N PHE A 44 0.30 -4.11 -6.65
CA PHE A 44 -0.59 -3.31 -5.83
C PHE A 44 -1.02 -2.06 -6.56
N LEU A 45 -2.33 -1.79 -6.55
CA LEU A 45 -2.91 -0.54 -7.00
C LEU A 45 -3.51 0.17 -5.79
N LYS A 46 -3.05 1.39 -5.53
CA LYS A 46 -3.42 2.22 -4.37
C LYS A 46 -4.04 3.53 -4.86
N PRO A 47 -5.32 3.50 -5.29
CA PRO A 47 -6.05 4.72 -5.62
C PRO A 47 -6.37 5.54 -4.37
N ARG A 48 -6.39 6.85 -4.54
CA ARG A 48 -6.85 7.81 -3.55
C ARG A 48 -7.60 8.96 -4.24
N ALA A 49 -8.66 9.43 -3.61
CA ALA A 49 -9.39 10.63 -3.99
C ALA A 49 -9.69 11.47 -2.74
N ASP A 50 -9.62 12.79 -2.88
CA ASP A 50 -9.91 13.80 -1.89
C ASP A 50 -10.74 14.89 -2.59
N LEU A 51 -12.00 15.03 -2.18
CA LEU A 51 -12.93 16.02 -2.68
C LEU A 51 -13.16 17.07 -1.60
N ARG A 52 -13.01 18.34 -1.95
CA ARG A 52 -13.30 19.46 -1.04
C ARG A 52 -14.31 20.38 -1.69
N TYR A 53 -15.36 20.67 -0.96
CA TYR A 53 -16.44 21.53 -1.39
C TYR A 53 -16.71 22.60 -0.34
N ASP A 54 -16.56 23.86 -0.73
CA ASP A 54 -16.87 25.02 0.09
C ASP A 54 -18.37 25.33 -0.06
N LEU A 55 -19.13 25.08 1.01
CA LEU A 55 -20.57 25.38 1.06
C LEU A 55 -20.81 26.88 1.26
N THR A 56 -19.97 27.50 2.09
CA THR A 56 -19.93 28.94 2.37
C THR A 56 -18.47 29.35 2.62
N ASP A 57 -18.19 30.64 2.78
CA ASP A 57 -16.84 31.12 3.13
C ASP A 57 -16.31 30.56 4.47
N ALA A 58 -17.19 30.02 5.33
CA ALA A 58 -16.83 29.46 6.63
C ALA A 58 -17.02 27.93 6.73
N ASP A 59 -17.77 27.31 5.80
CA ASP A 59 -18.17 25.91 5.87
C ASP A 59 -17.58 25.10 4.71
N GLN A 60 -16.83 24.04 5.01
CA GLN A 60 -16.23 23.15 4.02
C GLN A 60 -16.55 21.69 4.31
N VAL A 61 -17.00 20.97 3.28
CA VAL A 61 -17.19 19.52 3.29
C VAL A 61 -15.98 18.87 2.64
N ARG A 62 -15.47 17.81 3.29
CA ARG A 62 -14.38 16.99 2.76
C ARG A 62 -14.79 15.54 2.71
N LEU A 63 -14.56 14.91 1.56
CA LEU A 63 -14.74 13.48 1.36
C LEU A 63 -13.41 12.90 0.90
N LYS A 64 -12.94 11.88 1.60
CA LYS A 64 -11.71 11.17 1.25
C LYS A 64 -12.05 9.70 0.99
N ALA A 65 -11.37 9.10 0.04
CA ALA A 65 -11.39 7.65 -0.14
C ALA A 65 -9.98 7.20 -0.50
N GLU A 66 -9.42 6.26 0.24
CA GLU A 66 -8.04 5.81 0.07
C GLU A 66 -7.95 4.30 0.26
N ARG A 67 -7.31 3.62 -0.70
CA ARG A 67 -6.94 2.21 -0.55
C ARG A 67 -5.48 2.10 -0.12
N THR A 68 -5.26 1.64 1.10
CA THR A 68 -3.92 1.38 1.64
C THR A 68 -3.56 -0.10 1.52
N ILE A 69 -2.26 -0.36 1.32
CA ILE A 69 -1.71 -1.72 1.31
C ILE A 69 -0.45 -1.73 2.16
N SER A 70 -0.48 -2.52 3.24
CA SER A 70 0.62 -2.64 4.20
C SER A 70 1.85 -3.24 3.54
N GLN A 71 3.05 -2.84 4.00
CA GLN A 71 4.28 -3.47 3.52
C GLN A 71 4.51 -4.79 4.25
N LEU A 72 4.90 -5.80 3.49
CA LEU A 72 5.31 -7.08 4.01
C LEU A 72 6.75 -7.00 4.52
N GLN A 73 7.00 -7.57 5.70
CA GLN A 73 8.35 -7.73 6.23
C GLN A 73 8.95 -9.05 5.73
N PHE A 74 10.12 -8.99 5.10
CA PHE A 74 10.76 -10.14 4.47
C PHE A 74 11.09 -11.28 5.46
N PHE A 75 11.46 -10.94 6.70
CA PHE A 75 11.78 -11.92 7.74
C PHE A 75 10.61 -12.87 8.04
N ASN A 76 9.38 -12.43 7.83
CA ASN A 76 8.19 -13.26 8.08
C ASN A 76 7.93 -14.30 6.97
N PHE A 77 8.70 -14.29 5.88
CA PHE A 77 8.52 -15.21 4.73
C PHE A 77 9.46 -16.40 4.73
N VAL A 78 10.62 -16.24 5.38
CA VAL A 78 11.70 -17.23 5.34
C VAL A 78 11.91 -17.79 6.73
N PRO A 79 12.26 -19.07 6.85
CA PRO A 79 12.68 -19.59 8.12
C PRO A 79 13.87 -18.80 8.66
N SER A 80 13.81 -18.42 9.92
CA SER A 80 14.90 -17.75 10.62
C SER A 80 15.10 -18.38 11.99
N PHE A 81 16.33 -18.40 12.46
CA PHE A 81 16.63 -18.90 13.80
C PHE A 81 16.73 -17.72 14.75
N ASP A 82 15.86 -17.71 15.75
CA ASP A 82 15.94 -16.73 16.83
C ASP A 82 17.01 -17.19 17.83
N VAL A 83 18.11 -16.45 17.89
CA VAL A 83 19.25 -16.76 18.77
C VAL A 83 18.95 -16.43 20.23
N VAL A 84 18.03 -15.50 20.49
CA VAL A 84 17.64 -15.07 21.84
C VAL A 84 16.71 -16.10 22.46
N ASP A 85 15.72 -16.56 21.68
CA ASP A 85 14.72 -17.52 22.15
C ASP A 85 15.08 -18.99 21.84
N ASN A 86 16.20 -19.22 21.14
CA ASN A 86 16.69 -20.54 20.72
C ASN A 86 15.62 -21.36 19.97
N GLU A 87 14.84 -20.69 19.12
CA GLU A 87 13.69 -21.22 18.38
C GLU A 87 13.90 -21.06 16.88
N ILE A 88 13.35 -21.99 16.10
CA ILE A 88 13.27 -21.88 14.64
C ILE A 88 11.90 -21.29 14.31
N ASP A 89 11.86 -20.03 13.88
CA ASP A 89 10.70 -19.48 13.19
C ASP A 89 10.69 -20.06 11.78
N ALA A 90 9.67 -20.84 11.45
CA ALA A 90 9.52 -21.43 10.12
C ALA A 90 9.12 -20.40 9.05
N GLY A 91 8.69 -19.20 9.45
CA GLY A 91 8.11 -18.19 8.59
C GLY A 91 6.75 -18.60 8.01
N ASN A 92 6.18 -17.74 7.17
CA ASN A 92 4.94 -17.98 6.45
C ASN A 92 5.07 -17.59 4.97
N PRO A 93 5.40 -18.55 4.08
CA PRO A 93 5.51 -18.31 2.64
C PRO A 93 4.23 -17.78 1.98
N ASP A 94 3.07 -18.01 2.60
CA ASP A 94 1.75 -17.59 2.10
C ASP A 94 1.32 -16.21 2.60
N LEU A 95 2.17 -15.51 3.38
CA LEU A 95 1.85 -14.19 3.93
C LEU A 95 1.53 -13.20 2.81
N LYS A 96 0.40 -12.51 2.94
CA LYS A 96 -0.09 -11.50 1.99
C LYS A 96 -0.22 -10.17 2.71
N PRO A 97 0.06 -9.05 2.03
CA PRO A 97 -0.11 -7.76 2.67
C PRO A 97 -1.59 -7.47 2.88
N GLU A 98 -1.84 -6.85 4.02
CA GLU A 98 -3.16 -6.32 4.37
C GLU A 98 -3.58 -5.24 3.37
N LYS A 99 -4.89 -5.19 3.11
CA LYS A 99 -5.52 -4.21 2.23
C LYS A 99 -6.66 -3.56 3.01
N ALA A 100 -6.63 -2.25 3.13
CA ALA A 100 -7.69 -1.49 3.78
C ALA A 100 -8.24 -0.41 2.86
N LEU A 101 -9.52 -0.09 3.03
CA LEU A 101 -10.19 1.03 2.39
C LEU A 101 -10.63 1.99 3.50
N THR A 102 -10.10 3.21 3.49
CA THR A 102 -10.44 4.27 4.43
C THR A 102 -11.28 5.32 3.72
N PHE A 103 -12.34 5.80 4.38
CA PHE A 103 -13.21 6.87 3.92
C PHE A 103 -13.41 7.91 5.03
#